data_AF-A0A2S8D3X5-F1
#
_entry.id   AF-A0A2S8D3X5-F1
#
_cell.length_a   1.000
_cell.length_b   1.000
_cell.length_c   1.000
_cell.angle_alpha   90.00
_cell.angle_beta   90.00
_cell.angle_gamma   90.00
#
_symmetry.space_group_name_H-M   'P 1'
#
loop_
_entity.id
_entity.type
_entity.pdbx_description
1 polymer ?
#
loop_
_entity_poly.entity_id
_entity_poly.type
_entity_poly.pdbx_seq_one_letter_code
_entity_poly.pdbx_strand_id
1 'polypeptide(L)'
;MIVKFHARGKGGGSGPVDYLLGRERNQEGARVLRGAPEGVRELIDATPFAKKYTSGVLSFAEQTLPPGERERVMESFEWVLMPGLEKNQYSILWVEH
;
A
#
# COMPACT_ATOMS: atom_id res chain seq x y z
N MET A 1 15.91 -5.41 -5.50
CA MET A 1 14.77 -4.79 -4.79
C MET A 1 15.26 -3.93 -3.62
N ILE A 2 14.69 -2.73 -3.44
CA ILE A 2 14.88 -1.87 -2.27
C ILE A 2 13.54 -1.73 -1.54
N VAL A 3 13.57 -1.82 -0.21
CA VAL A 3 12.41 -1.58 0.66
C VAL A 3 12.59 -0.25 1.37
N LYS A 4 11.60 0.64 1.30
CA LYS A 4 11.62 1.92 2.01
C LYS A 4 10.31 2.18 2.71
N PHE A 5 10.38 2.45 4.01
CA PHE A 5 9.24 2.98 4.78
C PHE A 5 9.33 4.50 4.86
N HIS A 6 8.17 5.17 4.78
CA HIS A 6 8.11 6.62 4.91
C HIS A 6 7.84 7.05 6.35
N ALA A 7 8.54 8.09 6.80
CA ALA A 7 8.27 8.77 8.07
C ALA A 7 7.01 9.69 7.99
N ARG A 8 5.96 9.25 7.29
CA ARG A 8 4.64 9.90 7.18
C ARG A 8 3.58 9.04 7.88
N GLY A 9 2.30 9.42 7.86
CA GLY A 9 1.24 8.61 8.48
C GLY A 9 0.39 9.30 9.54
N LYS A 10 0.49 10.63 9.69
CA LYS A 10 -0.33 11.41 10.64
C LYS A 10 -1.54 12.10 10.00
N GLY A 11 -1.55 12.23 8.68
CA GLY A 11 -2.62 12.90 7.92
C GLY A 11 -3.82 11.99 7.61
N GLY A 12 -4.83 12.54 6.95
CA GLY A 12 -6.00 11.79 6.47
C GLY A 12 -5.70 10.86 5.29
N GLY A 13 -6.65 9.99 4.99
CA GLY A 13 -6.55 8.93 3.99
C GLY A 13 -6.51 9.43 2.54
N SER A 14 -7.04 10.63 2.27
CA SER A 14 -6.94 11.26 0.95
C SER A 14 -5.48 11.53 0.55
N GLY A 15 -4.61 11.91 1.49
CA GLY A 15 -3.21 12.20 1.22
C GLY A 15 -2.46 11.07 0.50
N PRO A 16 -2.39 9.84 1.05
CA PRO A 16 -1.74 8.72 0.38
C PRO A 16 -2.52 8.19 -0.82
N VAL A 17 -3.85 8.13 -0.76
CA VAL A 17 -4.65 7.53 -1.84
C VAL A 17 -4.66 8.41 -3.08
N ASP A 18 -4.89 9.72 -2.94
CA ASP A 18 -4.91 10.64 -4.07
C ASP A 18 -3.51 10.87 -4.65
N TYR A 19 -2.45 10.70 -3.86
CA TYR A 19 -1.07 10.74 -4.35
C TYR A 19 -0.73 9.56 -5.27
N LEU A 20 -1.26 8.37 -4.96
CA LEU A 20 -0.97 7.16 -5.73
C LEU A 20 -1.89 7.00 -6.95
N LEU A 21 -3.16 7.37 -6.83
CA LEU A 21 -4.19 7.07 -7.83
C LEU A 21 -4.75 8.32 -8.52
N GLY A 22 -4.38 9.52 -8.08
CA GLY A 22 -5.02 10.76 -8.49
C GLY A 22 -6.39 10.93 -7.82
N ARG A 23 -6.84 12.19 -7.73
CA ARG A 23 -8.14 12.53 -7.11
C ARG A 23 -9.32 11.90 -7.84
N GLU A 24 -9.21 11.76 -9.16
CA GLU A 24 -10.23 11.18 -10.04
C GLU A 24 -9.96 9.70 -10.37
N ARG A 25 -8.98 9.06 -9.70
CA ARG A 25 -8.60 7.66 -9.93
C ARG A 25 -8.11 7.38 -11.36
N ASN A 26 -7.51 8.37 -12.00
CA ASN A 26 -7.06 8.35 -13.39
C ASN A 26 -5.56 8.66 -13.55
N GLN A 27 -4.76 8.49 -12.49
CA GLN A 27 -3.31 8.69 -12.58
C GLN A 27 -2.67 7.70 -13.55
N GLU A 28 -2.01 8.25 -14.58
CA GLU A 28 -1.37 7.44 -15.62
C GLU A 28 -0.26 6.57 -15.04
N GLY A 29 -0.22 5.30 -15.46
CA GLY A 29 0.73 4.30 -14.96
C GLY A 29 0.38 3.71 -13.60
N ALA A 30 -0.61 4.25 -12.87
CA ALA A 30 -1.02 3.72 -11.59
C ALA A 30 -2.04 2.59 -11.71
N ARG A 31 -1.81 1.47 -11.02
CA ARG A 31 -2.74 0.34 -10.97
C ARG A 31 -2.88 -0.23 -9.57
N VAL A 32 -4.11 -0.34 -9.09
CA VAL A 32 -4.39 -1.09 -7.84
C VAL A 32 -4.15 -2.58 -8.09
N LEU A 33 -3.24 -3.16 -7.30
CA LEU A 33 -2.91 -4.59 -7.35
C LEU A 33 -3.73 -5.39 -6.32
N ARG A 34 -3.96 -4.82 -5.13
CA ARG A 34 -4.68 -5.45 -4.01
C ARG A 34 -5.22 -4.38 -3.06
N GLY A 35 -6.39 -4.65 -2.47
CA GLY A 35 -7.03 -3.77 -1.50
C GLY A 35 -8.05 -2.81 -2.12
N ALA A 36 -8.77 -2.09 -1.26
CA ALA A 36 -9.80 -1.13 -1.65
C ALA A 36 -9.35 0.30 -1.26
N PRO A 37 -9.05 1.19 -2.21
CA PRO A 37 -8.52 2.53 -1.90
C PRO A 37 -9.43 3.34 -0.99
N GLU A 38 -10.73 3.32 -1.26
CA GLU A 38 -11.76 4.04 -0.51
C GLU A 38 -11.90 3.47 0.90
N GLY A 39 -11.90 2.14 1.04
CA GLY A 39 -11.91 1.48 2.35
C GLY A 39 -10.66 1.80 3.18
N VAL A 40 -9.47 1.81 2.56
CA VAL A 40 -8.23 2.23 3.24
C VAL A 40 -8.29 3.69 3.66
N ARG A 41 -8.83 4.57 2.81
CA ARG A 41 -9.02 5.98 3.16
C ARG A 41 -9.91 6.14 4.39
N GLU A 42 -11.08 5.49 4.39
CA GLU A 42 -12.03 5.55 5.50
C GLU A 42 -11.41 5.01 6.81
N LEU A 43 -10.67 3.90 6.73
CA LEU A 43 -9.96 3.34 7.89
C LEU A 43 -8.92 4.32 8.46
N ILE A 44 -8.15 4.99 7.60
CA ILE A 44 -7.19 6.02 8.03
C ILE A 44 -7.92 7.17 8.71
N ASP A 45 -9.00 7.67 8.08
CA ASP A 45 -9.74 8.82 8.59
C ASP A 45 -10.40 8.51 9.95
N ALA A 46 -10.90 7.28 10.13
CA ALA A 46 -11.49 6.80 11.38
C ALA A 46 -10.48 6.46 12.49
N THR A 47 -9.18 6.33 12.18
CA THR A 47 -8.17 5.94 13.16
C THR A 47 -7.89 7.09 14.16
N PRO A 48 -8.07 6.88 15.48
CA PRO A 48 -7.93 7.94 16.48
C PRO A 48 -6.48 8.19 16.91
N PHE A 49 -5.55 7.33 16.52
CA PHE A 49 -4.15 7.40 16.91
C PHE A 49 -3.40 8.50 16.13
N ALA A 50 -2.38 9.09 16.78
CA ALA A 50 -1.52 10.10 16.15
C ALA A 50 -0.78 9.57 14.92
N LYS A 51 -0.50 8.26 14.88
CA LYS A 51 0.00 7.53 13.71
C LYS A 51 -1.14 6.66 13.18
N LYS A 52 -1.71 7.05 12.05
CA LYS A 52 -2.92 6.46 11.45
C LYS A 52 -2.63 5.35 10.46
N TYR A 53 -1.50 5.42 9.75
CA TYR A 53 -1.07 4.41 8.79
C TYR A 53 0.45 4.35 8.66
N THR A 54 0.93 3.24 8.13
CA THR A 54 2.31 3.06 7.66
C THR A 54 2.28 2.93 6.15
N SER A 55 3.17 3.66 5.47
CA SER A 55 3.35 3.53 4.02
C SER A 55 4.80 3.24 3.68
N GLY A 56 5.01 2.58 2.56
CA GLY A 56 6.32 2.25 2.03
C GLY A 56 6.25 1.88 0.57
N VAL A 57 7.41 1.60 -0.01
CA VAL A 57 7.57 1.23 -1.42
C VAL A 57 8.55 0.06 -1.55
N LEU A 58 8.23 -0.85 -2.47
CA LEU A 58 9.13 -1.88 -2.97
C LEU A 58 9.58 -1.46 -4.37
N SER A 59 10.86 -1.14 -4.53
CA SER A 59 11.42 -0.70 -5.82
C SER A 59 12.30 -1.80 -6.42
N PHE A 60 12.11 -2.12 -7.69
CA PHE A 60 12.87 -3.13 -8.42
C PHE A 60 13.86 -2.46 -9.36
N ALA A 61 15.02 -3.09 -9.58
CA ALA A 61 15.98 -2.60 -10.58
C ALA A 61 15.57 -3.06 -11.98
N GLU A 62 14.88 -4.19 -12.02
CA GLU A 62 14.29 -4.82 -13.18
C GLU A 62 13.08 -4.00 -13.65
N GLN A 63 13.01 -3.74 -14.97
CA GLN A 63 11.87 -3.04 -15.57
C GLN A 63 10.59 -3.89 -15.55
N THR A 64 10.74 -5.20 -15.61
CA THR A 64 9.64 -6.17 -15.57
C THR A 64 10.00 -7.31 -14.62
N LEU A 65 8.99 -7.78 -13.89
CA LEU A 65 9.12 -8.97 -13.05
C LEU A 65 8.63 -10.19 -13.81
N PRO A 66 9.21 -11.38 -13.57
CA PRO A 66 8.65 -12.63 -14.07
C PRO A 66 7.18 -12.79 -13.64
N PRO A 67 6.35 -13.49 -14.43
CA PRO A 67 4.97 -13.77 -14.06
C PRO A 67 4.87 -14.42 -12.67
N GLY A 68 4.00 -13.91 -11.81
CA GLY A 68 3.78 -14.42 -10.44
C GLY A 68 4.81 -13.97 -9.40
N GLU A 69 5.95 -13.40 -9.81
CA GLU A 69 6.99 -12.97 -8.86
C GLU A 69 6.53 -11.79 -8.01
N ARG A 70 5.74 -10.89 -8.60
CA ARG A 70 5.16 -9.73 -7.90
C ARG A 70 4.25 -10.17 -6.76
N GLU A 71 3.32 -11.09 -7.04
CA GLU A 71 2.38 -11.64 -6.09
C GLU A 71 3.11 -12.35 -4.95
N ARG A 72 4.13 -13.16 -5.29
CA ARG A 72 4.97 -13.86 -4.32
C ARG A 72 5.70 -12.90 -3.39
N VAL A 73 6.25 -11.80 -3.92
CA VAL A 73 6.93 -10.78 -3.12
C VAL A 73 5.94 -10.02 -2.23
N MET A 74 4.78 -9.63 -2.75
CA MET A 74 3.73 -8.97 -1.95
C MET A 74 3.27 -9.85 -0.79
N GLU A 75 3.04 -11.14 -1.04
CA GLU A 75 2.65 -12.11 -0.01
C GLU A 75 3.74 -12.34 1.04
N SER A 76 4.98 -12.54 0.60
CA SER A 76 6.12 -12.71 1.49
C SER A 76 6.35 -11.48 2.36
N PHE A 77 6.21 -10.28 1.76
CA PHE A 77 6.35 -9.02 2.48
C PHE A 77 5.26 -8.84 3.54
N GLU A 78 4.01 -9.11 3.19
CA GLU A 78 2.89 -9.06 4.15
C GLU A 78 3.09 -10.05 5.31
N TRP A 79 3.55 -11.27 5.03
CA TRP A 79 3.81 -12.28 6.05
C TRP A 79 4.92 -11.86 7.03
N VAL A 80 5.99 -11.25 6.53
CA VAL A 80 7.08 -10.75 7.37
C VAL A 80 6.65 -9.53 8.19
N LEU A 81 5.86 -8.62 7.61
CA LEU A 81 5.49 -7.36 8.27
C LEU A 81 4.37 -7.53 9.30
N MET A 82 3.49 -8.51 9.12
CA MET A 82 2.31 -8.75 9.94
C MET A 82 2.36 -10.13 10.63
N PRO A 83 3.39 -10.43 11.43
CA PRO A 83 3.55 -11.75 12.03
C PRO A 83 2.37 -12.08 12.94
N GLY A 84 1.74 -13.23 12.71
CA GLY A 84 0.62 -13.72 13.51
C GLY A 84 -0.74 -13.09 13.17
N LEU A 85 -0.83 -12.24 12.15
CA LEU A 85 -2.11 -11.73 11.65
C LEU A 85 -2.57 -12.47 10.40
N GLU A 86 -3.85 -12.85 10.38
CA GLU A 86 -4.55 -13.34 9.21
C GLU A 86 -4.98 -12.19 8.28
N LYS A 87 -5.26 -12.49 7.00
CA LYS A 87 -5.61 -11.49 5.98
C LYS A 87 -6.84 -10.63 6.30
N ASN A 88 -7.73 -11.14 7.15
CA ASN A 88 -8.94 -10.44 7.62
C ASN A 88 -8.69 -9.55 8.85
N GLN A 89 -7.49 -9.59 9.45
CA GLN A 89 -7.14 -8.83 10.66
C GLN A 89 -6.39 -7.53 10.35
N TYR A 90 -6.08 -7.26 9.08
CA TYR A 90 -5.46 -6.00 8.67
C TYR A 90 -5.99 -5.56 7.30
N SER A 91 -5.74 -4.29 6.99
CA SER A 91 -6.00 -3.71 5.67
C SER A 91 -4.70 -3.26 5.03
N ILE A 92 -4.54 -3.55 3.73
CA ILE A 92 -3.38 -3.14 2.94
C ILE A 92 -3.84 -2.74 1.54
N LEU A 93 -3.26 -1.65 1.02
CA LEU A 93 -3.45 -1.21 -0.35
C LEU A 93 -2.12 -1.33 -1.08
N TRP A 94 -2.08 -2.13 -2.13
CA TRP A 94 -0.97 -2.22 -3.06
C TRP A 94 -1.30 -1.51 -4.35
N VAL A 95 -0.43 -0.59 -4.75
CA VAL A 95 -0.52 0.15 -6.01
C VAL A 95 0.81 -0.01 -6.73
N GLU A 96 0.74 -0.40 -7.99
CA GLU A 96 1.82 -0.24 -8.96
C GLU A 96 1.80 1.21 -9.43
N HIS A 97 2.95 1.89 -9.38
CA HIS A 97 3.16 3.28 -9.76
C HIS A 97 4.56 3.40 -10.37
#